data_AF-A0A9N7N4F2-F1
#
_entry.id   AF-A0A9N7N4F2-F1
#
_cell.length_a   1.000
_cell.length_b   1.000
_cell.length_c   1.000
_cell.angle_alpha   90.00
_cell.angle_beta   90.00
_cell.angle_gamma   90.00
#
_symmetry.space_group_name_H-M   'P 1'
#
loop_
_entity.id
_entity.type
_entity.pdbx_description
1 polymer ?
#
loop_
_entity_poly.entity_id
_entity_poly.type
_entity_poly.pdbx_seq_one_letter_code
_entity_poly.pdbx_strand_id
1 'polypeptide(L)'
;MWVRIHQVWKENMGPGCNYLRSSNSLQCHWSIIHATVNNFAGHYSKLERHPQSGTNSKDLIHKALDMYEDIEGSKFKWVHCWEIMIKNPKWQSKHDKNIAPDRQAYDENKSPTSEESLLNIIDDNVTPEGVVDALNNLQSTLAKQISINEKILEMRKKNEEENIQLNEEENIQLKRQALNREMEMKMKEQRRKRQERIMNQDLSKLTPVARDAYEAMQVKILKEWEKDDIFETDITNSQPHRYTTMCF
;
A
#
# COMPACT_ATOMS: atom_id res chain seq x y z
N MET A 1 -5.85 14.42 -2.07
CA MET A 1 -6.58 13.41 -1.28
C MET A 1 -5.62 12.61 -0.40
N TRP A 2 -4.67 11.88 -0.98
CA TRP A 2 -3.69 11.07 -0.24
C TRP A 2 -2.80 11.85 0.72
N VAL A 3 -2.45 13.10 0.42
CA VAL A 3 -1.73 13.99 1.36
C VAL A 3 -2.48 14.14 2.70
N ARG A 4 -3.81 14.30 2.66
CA ARG A 4 -4.62 14.42 3.88
C ARG A 4 -4.71 13.08 4.63
N ILE A 5 -4.85 11.98 3.88
CA ILE A 5 -4.89 10.62 4.45
C ILE A 5 -3.55 10.29 5.14
N HIS A 6 -2.44 10.66 4.51
CA HIS A 6 -1.09 10.49 5.06
C HIS A 6 -0.90 11.28 6.36
N GLN A 7 -1.44 12.51 6.43
CA GLN A 7 -1.40 13.32 7.63
C GLN A 7 -2.18 12.67 8.80
N VAL A 8 -3.42 12.24 8.54
CA VAL A 8 -4.24 11.53 9.54
C VAL A 8 -3.60 10.21 9.97
N TRP A 9 -3.00 9.49 9.02
CA TRP A 9 -2.27 8.25 9.30
C TRP A 9 -1.09 8.49 10.25
N LYS A 10 -0.33 9.57 10.06
CA LYS A 10 0.78 9.94 10.95
C LYS A 10 0.28 10.27 12.36
N GLU A 11 -0.81 11.02 12.47
CA GLU A 11 -1.41 11.42 13.74
C GLU A 11 -1.89 10.20 14.55
N ASN A 12 -2.42 9.17 13.87
CA ASN A 12 -2.95 7.97 14.51
C ASN A 12 -1.88 6.91 14.88
N MET A 13 -0.68 6.95 14.31
CA MET A 13 0.37 5.94 14.55
C MET A 13 1.16 6.16 15.86
N GLY A 14 0.98 7.30 16.51
CA GLY A 14 1.59 7.62 17.81
C GLY A 14 3.08 8.01 17.75
N PRO A 15 3.61 8.62 18.82
CA PRO A 15 4.95 9.21 18.84
C PRO A 15 6.12 8.20 18.78
N GLY A 16 5.86 6.89 18.80
CA GLY A 16 6.87 5.82 18.68
C GLY A 16 7.00 5.21 17.28
N CYS A 17 6.15 5.59 16.33
CA CYS A 17 6.16 5.01 14.99
C CYS A 17 7.24 5.68 14.12
N ASN A 18 8.44 5.10 14.11
CA ASN A 18 9.54 5.49 13.23
C ASN A 18 9.33 5.04 11.77
N TYR A 19 8.15 4.51 11.43
CA TYR A 19 7.87 3.98 10.10
C TYR A 19 7.54 5.12 9.13
N LEU A 20 8.53 5.51 8.34
CA LEU A 20 8.39 6.50 7.26
C LEU A 20 7.66 5.88 6.06
N ARG A 21 6.33 5.65 6.14
CA ARG A 21 5.56 5.42 4.91
C ARG A 21 5.46 6.73 4.15
N SER A 22 5.77 6.71 2.87
CA SER A 22 5.41 7.82 1.97
C SER A 22 3.91 7.78 1.65
N SER A 23 3.36 8.90 1.20
CA SER A 23 1.98 8.95 0.68
C SER A 23 1.76 7.92 -0.43
N ASN A 24 2.76 7.69 -1.29
CA ASN A 24 2.69 6.73 -2.39
C ASN A 24 2.67 5.28 -1.87
N SER A 25 3.47 4.96 -0.84
CA SER A 25 3.46 3.65 -0.20
C SER A 25 2.08 3.31 0.38
N LEU A 26 1.42 4.27 1.04
CA LEU A 26 0.06 4.09 1.55
C LEU A 26 -0.94 3.87 0.43
N GLN A 27 -0.84 4.65 -0.65
CA GLN A 27 -1.70 4.50 -1.81
C GLN A 27 -1.54 3.12 -2.47
N CYS A 28 -0.31 2.67 -2.73
CA CYS A 28 -0.05 1.37 -3.32
C CYS A 28 -0.57 0.24 -2.42
N HIS A 29 -0.31 0.32 -1.12
CA HIS A 29 -0.79 -0.67 -0.18
C HIS A 29 -2.33 -0.72 -0.12
N TRP A 30 -2.98 0.45 -0.09
CA TRP A 30 -4.42 0.52 -0.16
C TRP A 30 -4.99 -0.04 -1.46
N SER A 31 -4.36 0.21 -2.61
CA SER A 31 -4.79 -0.37 -3.89
C SER A 31 -4.77 -1.90 -3.86
N ILE A 32 -3.76 -2.52 -3.24
CA ILE A 32 -3.69 -3.97 -3.07
C ILE A 32 -4.83 -4.48 -2.19
N ILE A 33 -5.02 -3.86 -1.01
CA ILE A 33 -6.12 -4.21 -0.09
C ILE A 33 -7.47 -4.06 -0.80
N HIS A 34 -7.69 -2.92 -1.45
CA HIS A 34 -8.94 -2.63 -2.13
C HIS A 34 -9.23 -3.63 -3.26
N ALA A 35 -8.22 -3.97 -4.07
CA ALA A 35 -8.38 -4.97 -5.14
C ALA A 35 -8.73 -6.35 -4.58
N THR A 36 -8.00 -6.83 -3.57
CA THR A 36 -8.27 -8.14 -2.94
C THR A 36 -9.62 -8.16 -2.23
N VAL A 37 -9.99 -7.11 -1.50
CA VAL A 37 -11.31 -6.98 -0.88
C VAL A 37 -12.43 -6.94 -1.93
N ASN A 38 -12.21 -6.28 -3.06
CA ASN A 38 -13.20 -6.22 -4.14
C ASN A 38 -13.42 -7.59 -4.83
N ASN A 39 -12.35 -8.38 -5.00
CA ASN A 39 -12.49 -9.76 -5.48
C ASN A 39 -13.31 -10.60 -4.50
N PHE A 40 -12.95 -10.55 -3.21
CA PHE A 40 -13.71 -11.22 -2.14
C PHE A 40 -15.19 -10.80 -2.13
N ALA A 41 -15.46 -9.50 -2.27
CA ALA A 41 -16.81 -8.97 -2.36
C ALA A 41 -17.62 -9.59 -3.51
N GLY A 42 -16.96 -9.85 -4.65
CA GLY A 42 -17.56 -10.53 -5.79
C GLY A 42 -17.96 -11.98 -5.47
N HIS A 43 -17.12 -12.73 -4.76
CA HIS A 43 -17.45 -14.08 -4.29
C HIS A 43 -18.60 -14.07 -3.29
N TYR A 44 -18.54 -13.18 -2.30
CA TYR A 44 -19.61 -13.01 -1.31
C TYR A 44 -20.94 -12.64 -1.98
N SER A 45 -20.94 -11.70 -2.94
CA SER A 45 -22.15 -11.27 -3.66
C SER A 45 -22.82 -12.41 -4.44
N LYS A 46 -22.04 -13.36 -4.98
CA LYS A 46 -22.60 -14.54 -5.67
C LYS A 46 -23.36 -15.44 -4.70
N LEU A 47 -22.82 -15.64 -3.50
CA LEU A 47 -23.44 -16.44 -2.45
C LEU A 47 -24.68 -15.74 -1.86
N GLU A 48 -24.62 -14.42 -1.70
CA GLU A 48 -25.75 -13.62 -1.19
C GLU A 48 -26.93 -13.57 -2.16
N ARG A 49 -26.69 -13.63 -3.47
CA ARG A 49 -27.75 -13.71 -4.50
C ARG A 49 -28.43 -15.08 -4.56
N HIS A 50 -27.73 -16.13 -4.17
CA HIS A 50 -28.22 -17.51 -4.20
C HIS A 50 -27.97 -18.21 -2.86
N PRO A 51 -28.62 -17.75 -1.77
CA PRO A 51 -28.46 -18.38 -0.46
C PRO A 51 -29.06 -19.79 -0.50
N GLN A 52 -28.31 -20.77 -0.01
CA GLN A 52 -28.83 -22.12 0.19
C GLN A 52 -29.77 -22.11 1.40
N SER A 53 -30.82 -22.93 1.38
CA SER A 53 -31.79 -23.00 2.47
C SER A 53 -31.09 -23.27 3.80
N GLY A 54 -31.26 -22.36 4.78
CA GLY A 54 -30.69 -22.48 6.12
C GLY A 54 -29.31 -21.85 6.33
N THR A 55 -28.73 -21.15 5.35
CA THR A 55 -27.42 -20.49 5.50
C THR A 55 -27.51 -19.17 6.28
N ASN A 56 -26.73 -19.04 7.37
CA ASN A 56 -26.59 -17.79 8.12
C ASN A 56 -25.57 -16.84 7.48
N SER A 57 -25.59 -15.54 7.80
CA SER A 57 -24.60 -14.55 7.33
C SER A 57 -23.16 -14.95 7.65
N LYS A 58 -22.93 -15.59 8.81
CA LYS A 58 -21.60 -16.12 9.17
C LYS A 58 -21.17 -17.26 8.25
N ASP A 59 -22.10 -18.12 7.87
CA ASP A 59 -21.83 -19.25 6.98
C ASP A 59 -21.56 -18.78 5.55
N LEU A 60 -22.24 -17.71 5.10
CA LEU A 60 -21.94 -17.06 3.83
C LEU A 60 -20.52 -16.50 3.78
N ILE A 61 -20.04 -15.89 4.86
CA ILE A 61 -18.67 -15.38 4.95
C ILE A 61 -17.66 -16.52 4.90
N HIS A 62 -17.85 -17.59 5.69
CA HIS A 62 -16.94 -18.75 5.66
C HIS A 62 -16.88 -19.37 4.26
N LYS A 63 -18.05 -19.59 3.64
CA LYS A 63 -18.12 -20.15 2.29
C LYS A 63 -17.49 -19.23 1.23
N ALA A 64 -17.56 -17.91 1.42
CA ALA A 64 -16.88 -16.96 0.56
C ALA A 64 -15.36 -17.01 0.73
N LEU A 65 -14.87 -17.26 1.95
CA LEU A 65 -13.44 -17.41 2.25
C LEU A 65 -12.88 -18.69 1.62
N ASP A 66 -13.60 -19.81 1.75
CA ASP A 66 -13.23 -21.08 1.13
C ASP A 66 -13.17 -20.93 -0.39
N MET A 67 -14.21 -20.35 -1.00
CA MET A 67 -14.26 -20.08 -2.44
C MET A 67 -13.13 -19.15 -2.92
N TYR A 68 -12.73 -18.17 -2.09
CA TYR A 68 -11.61 -17.30 -2.40
C TYR A 68 -10.28 -18.09 -2.37
N GLU A 69 -10.06 -18.93 -1.36
CA GLU A 69 -8.85 -19.75 -1.26
C GLU A 69 -8.73 -20.74 -2.42
N ASP A 70 -9.84 -21.38 -2.81
CA ASP A 70 -9.89 -22.33 -3.93
C ASP A 70 -9.55 -21.67 -5.28
N ILE A 71 -10.00 -20.43 -5.51
CA ILE A 71 -9.86 -19.75 -6.80
C ILE A 71 -8.56 -18.95 -6.89
N GLU A 72 -8.21 -18.20 -5.84
CA GLU A 72 -7.05 -17.29 -5.81
C GLU A 72 -5.79 -17.99 -5.29
N GLY A 73 -5.89 -19.25 -4.85
CA GLY A 73 -4.78 -20.08 -4.36
C GLY A 73 -4.15 -19.56 -3.06
N SER A 74 -4.79 -18.62 -2.37
CA SER A 74 -4.27 -18.03 -1.14
C SER A 74 -5.39 -17.61 -0.18
N LYS A 75 -5.11 -17.74 1.12
CA LYS A 75 -6.04 -17.32 2.17
C LYS A 75 -6.29 -15.82 2.13
N PHE A 76 -7.56 -15.45 2.23
CA PHE A 76 -7.94 -14.04 2.37
C PHE A 76 -7.51 -13.49 3.73
N LYS A 77 -6.64 -12.46 3.72
CA LYS A 77 -6.03 -11.91 4.95
C LYS A 77 -6.70 -10.63 5.45
N TRP A 78 -7.60 -10.04 4.66
CA TRP A 78 -8.16 -8.70 4.89
C TRP A 78 -9.62 -8.73 5.36
N VAL A 79 -10.00 -9.73 6.15
CA VAL A 79 -11.38 -9.90 6.69
C VAL A 79 -11.85 -8.65 7.42
N HIS A 80 -11.01 -8.09 8.29
CA HIS A 80 -11.34 -6.88 9.03
C HIS A 80 -11.60 -5.66 8.10
N CYS A 81 -10.80 -5.51 7.04
CA CYS A 81 -11.00 -4.44 6.06
C CYS A 81 -12.33 -4.61 5.32
N TRP A 82 -12.66 -5.84 4.93
CA TRP A 82 -13.96 -6.16 4.32
C TRP A 82 -15.14 -5.80 5.24
N GLU A 83 -15.10 -6.19 6.51
CA GLU A 83 -16.17 -5.90 7.48
C GLU A 83 -16.41 -4.40 7.69
N ILE A 84 -15.35 -3.59 7.60
CA ILE A 84 -15.48 -2.13 7.62
C ILE A 84 -16.09 -1.63 6.32
N MET A 85 -15.62 -2.14 5.17
CA MET A 85 -16.05 -1.68 3.86
C MET A 85 -17.52 -2.01 3.57
N ILE A 86 -17.99 -3.22 3.90
CA ILE A 86 -19.38 -3.65 3.65
C ILE A 86 -20.43 -2.86 4.44
N LYS A 87 -20.05 -2.28 5.59
CA LYS A 87 -20.93 -1.39 6.37
C LYS A 87 -21.16 -0.04 5.69
N ASN A 88 -20.34 0.33 4.71
CA ASN A 88 -20.52 1.58 3.98
C ASN A 88 -21.67 1.45 2.98
N PRO A 89 -22.59 2.43 2.90
CA PRO A 89 -23.74 2.39 1.98
C PRO A 89 -23.37 2.21 0.50
N LYS A 90 -22.15 2.62 0.13
CA LYS A 90 -21.61 2.42 -1.23
C LYS A 90 -21.47 0.94 -1.60
N TRP A 91 -21.22 0.08 -0.63
CA TRP A 91 -20.96 -1.36 -0.82
C TRP A 91 -22.21 -2.23 -0.60
N GLN A 92 -23.29 -1.65 -0.09
CA GLN A 92 -24.59 -2.30 0.12
C GLN A 92 -25.46 -2.28 -1.16
N SER A 93 -24.87 -2.59 -2.32
CA SER A 93 -25.48 -2.32 -3.63
C SER A 93 -26.86 -2.98 -3.81
N LYS A 94 -27.90 -2.12 -3.75
CA LYS A 94 -29.27 -2.20 -4.29
C LYS A 94 -29.71 -3.58 -4.81
N HIS A 95 -30.39 -4.33 -3.97
CA HIS A 95 -31.07 -5.59 -4.33
C HIS A 95 -32.27 -5.43 -5.28
N ASP A 96 -32.72 -4.21 -5.61
CA ASP A 96 -33.98 -4.01 -6.35
C ASP A 96 -33.77 -3.55 -7.79
N LYS A 97 -33.41 -4.47 -8.71
CA LYS A 97 -33.66 -4.30 -10.17
C LYS A 97 -33.92 -5.59 -10.97
N ASN A 98 -34.16 -6.73 -10.33
CA ASN A 98 -34.57 -7.95 -11.04
C ASN A 98 -35.95 -8.43 -10.58
N ILE A 99 -36.99 -7.64 -10.86
CA ILE A 99 -38.32 -8.19 -11.10
C ILE A 99 -38.48 -8.16 -12.61
N ALA A 100 -38.22 -9.30 -13.25
CA ALA A 100 -38.67 -9.53 -14.62
C ALA A 100 -40.21 -9.63 -14.61
N PRO A 101 -40.94 -9.04 -15.57
CA PRO A 101 -42.33 -9.39 -15.74
C PRO A 101 -42.42 -10.78 -16.38
N ASP A 102 -42.83 -11.72 -15.53
CA ASP A 102 -43.72 -12.84 -15.80
C ASP A 102 -44.16 -13.05 -17.26
N ARG A 103 -43.73 -14.19 -17.82
CA ARG A 103 -44.58 -15.01 -18.69
C ARG A 103 -44.42 -16.49 -18.29
N GLN A 104 -45.27 -16.91 -17.35
CA GLN A 104 -46.01 -18.18 -17.35
C GLN A 104 -46.14 -18.82 -18.76
N ALA A 105 -46.12 -20.13 -18.96
CA ALA A 105 -46.14 -21.30 -18.08
C ALA A 105 -45.76 -22.54 -18.92
N TYR A 106 -45.80 -23.72 -18.28
CA TYR A 106 -45.76 -25.10 -18.81
C TYR A 106 -44.37 -25.72 -18.99
N ASP A 107 -44.14 -27.00 -18.71
CA ASP A 107 -44.62 -27.89 -17.65
C ASP A 107 -43.57 -29.03 -17.62
N GLU A 108 -43.26 -29.46 -16.40
CA GLU A 108 -42.81 -30.78 -15.98
C GLU A 108 -41.82 -31.67 -16.79
N ASN A 109 -40.79 -32.10 -16.04
CA ASN A 109 -40.23 -33.46 -15.99
C ASN A 109 -39.26 -33.92 -17.11
N LYS A 110 -37.94 -33.78 -16.83
CA LYS A 110 -37.00 -34.90 -16.58
C LYS A 110 -35.53 -34.43 -16.66
N SER A 111 -34.80 -34.56 -15.56
CA SER A 111 -33.39 -34.92 -15.59
C SER A 111 -33.31 -36.46 -15.47
N PRO A 112 -32.22 -37.18 -15.85
CA PRO A 112 -30.83 -36.73 -15.70
C PRO A 112 -29.81 -37.21 -16.77
N THR A 113 -28.56 -36.77 -16.60
CA THR A 113 -27.32 -37.53 -16.88
C THR A 113 -26.78 -37.57 -18.33
N SER A 114 -25.68 -36.82 -18.50
CA SER A 114 -24.35 -37.19 -19.02
C SER A 114 -24.22 -38.07 -20.28
N GLU A 115 -23.52 -37.45 -21.24
CA GLU A 115 -22.51 -38.00 -22.16
C GLU A 115 -22.93 -38.90 -23.33
N GLU A 116 -22.36 -38.55 -24.48
CA GLU A 116 -22.36 -39.22 -25.77
C GLU A 116 -23.66 -39.21 -26.59
N SER A 117 -23.73 -38.29 -27.56
CA SER A 117 -24.19 -38.62 -28.91
C SER A 117 -23.64 -37.60 -29.90
N LEU A 118 -22.50 -37.95 -30.49
CA LEU A 118 -22.21 -37.58 -31.87
C LEU A 118 -23.34 -38.16 -32.74
N LEU A 119 -23.80 -37.36 -33.70
CA LEU A 119 -24.82 -37.66 -34.72
C LEU A 119 -26.29 -37.40 -34.31
N ASN A 120 -26.76 -36.17 -34.57
CA ASN A 120 -27.83 -35.92 -35.56
C ASN A 120 -28.47 -34.56 -35.31
N ILE A 121 -28.00 -33.52 -36.00
CA ILE A 121 -28.88 -32.49 -36.58
C ILE A 121 -28.27 -32.13 -37.94
N ILE A 122 -28.61 -32.93 -38.97
CA ILE A 122 -28.79 -32.37 -40.30
C ILE A 122 -30.19 -31.75 -40.25
N ASP A 123 -30.24 -30.46 -39.91
CA ASP A 123 -31.36 -29.61 -40.26
C ASP A 123 -30.86 -28.67 -41.34
N ASP A 124 -31.16 -29.06 -42.57
CA ASP A 124 -30.83 -28.35 -43.79
C ASP A 124 -31.70 -27.09 -43.88
N ASN A 125 -31.26 -25.99 -43.24
CA ASN A 125 -31.55 -24.62 -43.68
C ASN A 125 -30.76 -23.53 -42.92
N VAL A 126 -29.47 -23.73 -42.68
CA VAL A 126 -28.57 -22.60 -42.35
C VAL A 126 -27.79 -22.21 -43.59
N THR A 127 -28.13 -21.07 -44.16
CA THR A 127 -27.38 -20.44 -45.24
C THR A 127 -25.91 -20.24 -44.81
N PRO A 128 -24.93 -20.53 -45.69
CA PRO A 128 -23.51 -20.40 -45.38
C PRO A 128 -23.09 -19.00 -44.86
N GLU A 129 -23.81 -17.95 -45.26
CA GLU A 129 -23.61 -16.58 -44.79
C GLU A 129 -23.63 -16.41 -43.26
N GLY A 130 -24.55 -17.07 -42.53
CA GLY A 130 -24.75 -16.82 -41.10
C GLY A 130 -23.59 -17.31 -40.21
N VAL A 131 -22.92 -18.40 -40.63
CA VAL A 131 -21.75 -18.95 -39.94
C VAL A 131 -20.51 -18.09 -40.18
N VAL A 132 -20.39 -17.53 -41.40
CA VAL A 132 -19.29 -16.63 -41.78
C VAL A 132 -19.39 -15.29 -41.02
N ASP A 133 -20.60 -14.75 -40.86
CA ASP A 133 -20.82 -13.52 -40.09
C ASP A 133 -20.51 -13.69 -38.59
N ALA A 134 -20.85 -14.84 -38.00
CA ALA A 134 -20.51 -15.16 -36.62
C ALA A 134 -18.99 -15.26 -36.41
N LEU A 135 -18.27 -15.91 -37.34
CA LEU A 135 -16.81 -16.01 -37.35
C LEU A 135 -16.15 -14.64 -37.49
N ASN A 136 -16.60 -13.80 -38.42
CA ASN A 136 -16.08 -12.45 -38.62
C ASN A 136 -16.26 -11.56 -37.38
N ASN A 137 -17.40 -11.67 -36.69
CA ASN A 137 -17.66 -10.93 -35.45
C ASN A 137 -16.77 -11.39 -34.28
N LEU A 138 -16.54 -12.70 -34.15
CA LEU A 138 -15.58 -13.26 -33.19
C LEU A 138 -14.16 -12.78 -33.48
N GLN A 139 -13.74 -12.81 -34.74
CA GLN A 139 -12.41 -12.37 -35.17
C GLN A 139 -12.21 -10.86 -34.91
N SER A 140 -13.23 -10.04 -35.16
CA SER A 140 -13.22 -8.60 -34.83
C SER A 140 -13.13 -8.35 -33.32
N THR A 141 -13.85 -9.15 -32.52
CA THR A 141 -13.84 -9.05 -31.05
C THR A 141 -12.48 -9.44 -30.48
N LEU A 142 -11.88 -10.52 -30.98
CA LEU A 142 -10.54 -10.96 -30.58
C LEU A 142 -9.48 -9.91 -30.94
N ALA A 143 -9.55 -9.32 -32.13
CA ALA A 143 -8.63 -8.26 -32.54
C ALA A 143 -8.70 -7.03 -31.61
N LYS A 144 -9.91 -6.62 -31.20
CA LYS A 144 -10.10 -5.53 -30.23
C LYS A 144 -9.52 -5.88 -28.86
N GLN A 145 -9.72 -7.12 -28.40
CA GLN A 145 -9.19 -7.59 -27.12
C GLN A 145 -7.65 -7.63 -27.10
N ILE A 146 -7.03 -8.07 -28.19
CA ILE A 146 -5.56 -8.04 -28.35
C ILE A 146 -5.05 -6.60 -28.25
N SER A 147 -5.66 -5.66 -28.97
CA SER A 147 -5.26 -4.25 -28.93
C SER A 147 -5.41 -3.63 -27.54
N ILE A 148 -6.46 -3.98 -26.79
CA ILE A 148 -6.64 -3.53 -25.40
C ILE A 148 -5.55 -4.11 -24.51
N ASN A 149 -5.25 -5.41 -24.64
CA ASN A 149 -4.23 -6.08 -23.83
C ASN A 149 -2.84 -5.51 -24.09
N GLU A 150 -2.50 -5.19 -25.34
CA GLU A 150 -1.25 -4.52 -25.71
C GLU A 150 -1.10 -3.17 -25.02
N LYS A 151 -2.14 -2.31 -25.08
CA LYS A 151 -2.12 -1.00 -24.39
C LYS A 151 -1.98 -1.14 -22.87
N ILE A 152 -2.64 -2.13 -22.28
CA ILE A 152 -2.51 -2.40 -20.83
C ILE A 152 -1.07 -2.82 -20.50
N LEU A 153 -0.46 -3.67 -21.33
CA LEU A 153 0.93 -4.10 -21.18
C LEU A 153 1.91 -2.93 -21.28
N GLU A 154 1.74 -2.04 -22.27
CA GLU A 154 2.57 -0.85 -22.44
C GLU A 154 2.45 0.10 -21.24
N MET A 155 1.23 0.38 -20.77
CA MET A 155 1.03 1.21 -19.58
C MET A 155 1.66 0.59 -18.33
N ARG A 156 1.57 -0.73 -18.16
CA ARG A 156 2.21 -1.43 -17.03
C ARG A 156 3.73 -1.30 -17.08
N LYS A 157 4.35 -1.51 -18.24
CA LYS A 157 5.80 -1.35 -18.42
C LYS A 157 6.25 0.07 -18.10
N LYS A 158 5.55 1.07 -18.65
CA LYS A 158 5.87 2.48 -18.39
C LYS A 158 5.76 2.83 -16.90
N ASN A 159 4.70 2.37 -16.23
CA ASN A 159 4.53 2.60 -14.80
C ASN A 159 5.62 1.90 -13.98
N GLU A 160 6.09 0.73 -14.40
CA GLU A 160 7.17 0.01 -13.72
C GLU A 160 8.51 0.71 -13.91
N GLU A 161 8.81 1.18 -15.13
CA GLU A 161 9.98 2.00 -15.44
C GLU A 161 9.99 3.31 -14.63
N GLU A 162 8.86 4.03 -14.59
CA GLU A 162 8.73 5.27 -13.80
C GLU A 162 8.93 4.99 -12.30
N ASN A 163 8.43 3.87 -11.77
CA ASN A 163 8.65 3.50 -10.37
C ASN A 163 10.11 3.14 -10.07
N ILE A 164 10.78 2.41 -10.96
CA ILE A 164 12.22 2.10 -10.83
C ILE A 164 13.02 3.41 -10.81
N GLN A 165 12.72 4.33 -11.73
CA GLN A 165 13.41 5.61 -11.81
C GLN A 165 13.20 6.47 -10.55
N LEU A 166 11.96 6.59 -10.06
CA LEU A 166 11.66 7.34 -8.83
C LEU A 166 12.40 6.77 -7.61
N ASN A 167 12.44 5.44 -7.48
CA ASN A 167 13.16 4.79 -6.39
C ASN A 167 14.68 5.04 -6.46
N GLU A 168 15.25 5.03 -7.67
CA GLU A 168 16.66 5.30 -7.88
C GLU A 168 17.01 6.77 -7.57
N GLU A 169 16.19 7.71 -8.01
CA GLU A 169 16.31 9.14 -7.70
C GLU A 169 16.21 9.41 -6.18
N GLU A 170 15.25 8.80 -5.48
CA GLU A 170 15.11 8.90 -4.02
C GLU A 170 16.35 8.34 -3.31
N ASN A 171 16.88 7.20 -3.77
CA ASN A 171 18.09 6.60 -3.20
C ASN A 171 19.33 7.49 -3.41
N ILE A 172 19.48 8.08 -4.60
CA ILE A 172 20.54 9.06 -4.90
C ILE A 172 20.40 10.29 -3.97
N GLN A 173 19.18 10.80 -3.78
CA GLN A 173 18.93 11.95 -2.93
C GLN A 173 19.26 11.65 -1.46
N LEU A 174 18.86 10.48 -0.95
CA LEU A 174 19.16 10.03 0.40
C LEU A 174 20.68 9.90 0.63
N LYS A 175 21.41 9.31 -0.33
CA LYS A 175 22.88 9.22 -0.29
C LYS A 175 23.52 10.60 -0.25
N ARG A 176 23.04 11.54 -1.06
CA ARG A 176 23.53 12.93 -1.08
C ARG A 176 23.27 13.63 0.25
N GLN A 177 22.09 13.45 0.84
CA GLN A 177 21.75 14.03 2.13
C GLN A 177 22.60 13.44 3.26
N ALA A 178 22.82 12.12 3.26
CA ALA A 178 23.68 11.45 4.23
C ALA A 178 25.13 11.95 4.13
N LEU A 179 25.67 12.09 2.92
CA LEU A 179 27.00 12.64 2.68
C LEU A 179 27.12 14.09 3.18
N ASN A 180 26.12 14.92 2.92
CA ASN A 180 26.10 16.31 3.40
C ASN A 180 26.08 16.38 4.94
N ARG A 181 25.26 15.54 5.60
CA ARG A 181 25.24 15.45 7.07
C ARG A 181 26.57 14.97 7.62
N GLU A 182 27.20 13.97 7.00
CA GLU A 182 28.51 13.47 7.40
C GLU A 182 29.57 14.57 7.28
N MET A 183 29.56 15.33 6.18
CA MET A 183 30.46 16.47 5.98
C MET A 183 30.23 17.58 7.01
N GLU A 184 28.97 17.89 7.34
CA GLU A 184 28.60 18.86 8.36
C GLU A 184 29.08 18.44 9.75
N MET A 185 28.87 17.17 10.13
CA MET A 185 29.36 16.61 11.38
C MET A 185 30.90 16.65 11.45
N LYS A 186 31.60 16.32 10.34
CA LYS A 186 33.06 16.43 10.26
C LYS A 186 33.54 17.87 10.42
N MET A 187 32.88 18.83 9.78
CA MET A 187 33.20 20.26 9.92
C MET A 187 32.93 20.77 11.34
N LYS A 188 31.82 20.34 11.96
CA LYS A 188 31.48 20.67 13.35
C LYS A 188 32.51 20.08 14.33
N GLU A 189 32.94 18.83 14.11
CA GLU A 189 33.97 18.19 14.91
C GLU A 189 35.34 18.87 14.76
N GLN A 190 35.73 19.26 13.54
CA GLN A 190 36.96 20.04 13.33
C GLN A 190 36.89 21.41 14.02
N ARG A 191 35.74 22.09 13.96
CA ARG A 191 35.50 23.34 14.69
C ARG A 191 35.63 23.13 16.19
N ARG A 192 35.03 22.06 16.73
CA ARG A 192 35.11 21.68 18.16
C ARG A 192 36.55 21.45 18.60
N LYS A 193 37.33 20.65 17.85
CA LYS A 193 38.77 20.45 18.10
C LYS A 193 39.57 21.75 18.07
N ARG A 194 39.22 22.69 17.18
CA ARG A 194 39.86 24.01 17.15
C ARG A 194 39.52 24.84 18.39
N GLN A 195 38.25 24.83 18.82
CA GLN A 195 37.80 25.51 20.02
C GLN A 195 38.46 24.93 21.27
N GLU A 196 38.56 23.61 21.41
CA GLU A 196 39.27 22.94 22.51
C GLU A 196 40.75 23.34 22.59
N ARG A 197 41.44 23.45 21.44
CA ARG A 197 42.83 23.93 21.43
C ARG A 197 42.95 25.36 21.96
N ILE A 198 42.00 26.24 21.62
CA ILE A 198 41.98 27.63 22.11
C ILE A 198 41.66 27.67 23.61
N MET A 199 40.70 26.86 24.07
CA MET A 199 40.33 26.77 25.49
C MET A 199 41.48 26.22 26.35
N ASN A 200 42.25 25.26 25.83
CA ASN A 200 43.36 24.62 26.54
C ASN A 200 44.71 25.35 26.37
N GLN A 201 44.74 26.52 25.70
CA GLN A 201 45.97 27.29 25.51
C GLN A 201 46.43 27.91 26.83
N ASP A 202 47.67 27.65 27.24
CA ASP A 202 48.30 28.27 28.41
C ASP A 202 48.59 29.76 28.14
N LEU A 203 47.94 30.63 28.91
CA LEU A 203 48.00 32.09 28.79
C LEU A 203 49.20 32.73 29.51
N SER A 204 49.88 31.98 30.39
CA SER A 204 51.02 32.48 31.18
C SER A 204 52.25 32.78 30.31
N LYS A 205 52.37 32.09 29.18
CA LYS A 205 53.50 32.18 28.23
C LYS A 205 53.28 33.19 27.10
N LEU A 206 52.12 33.84 27.06
CA LEU A 206 51.75 34.78 26.00
C LEU A 206 52.05 36.23 26.39
N THR A 207 52.32 37.06 25.38
CA THR A 207 52.42 38.52 25.55
C THR A 207 51.08 39.08 26.03
N PRO A 208 51.06 40.22 26.76
CA PRO A 208 49.82 40.80 27.26
C PRO A 208 48.76 41.01 26.17
N VAL A 209 49.17 41.53 25.01
CA VAL A 209 48.28 41.75 23.85
C VAL A 209 47.71 40.43 23.30
N ALA A 210 48.52 39.37 23.23
CA ALA A 210 48.05 38.08 22.77
C ALA A 210 47.10 37.42 23.80
N ARG A 211 47.38 37.60 25.10
CA ARG A 211 46.54 37.09 26.19
C ARG A 211 45.11 37.64 26.09
N ASP A 212 44.96 38.96 25.99
CA ASP A 212 43.66 39.61 25.88
C ASP A 212 42.85 39.08 24.68
N ALA A 213 43.54 38.84 23.55
CA ALA A 213 42.92 38.27 22.35
C ALA A 213 42.42 36.82 22.56
N TYR A 214 43.21 35.97 23.23
CA TYR A 214 42.81 34.60 23.53
C TYR A 214 41.67 34.55 24.56
N GLU A 215 41.71 35.37 25.60
CA GLU A 215 40.63 35.47 26.59
C GLU A 215 39.30 35.87 25.93
N ALA A 216 39.33 36.85 25.02
CA ALA A 216 38.15 37.23 24.25
C ALA A 216 37.60 36.08 23.37
N MET A 217 38.49 35.28 22.78
CA MET A 217 38.09 34.09 22.00
C MET A 217 37.50 33.00 22.91
N GLN A 218 38.08 32.75 24.07
CA GLN A 218 37.58 31.76 25.03
C GLN A 218 36.18 32.11 25.55
N VAL A 219 35.94 33.39 25.91
CA VAL A 219 34.61 33.87 26.32
C VAL A 219 33.58 33.67 25.21
N LYS A 220 33.95 33.94 23.95
CA LYS A 220 33.06 33.72 22.80
C LYS A 220 32.71 32.25 22.61
N ILE A 221 33.68 31.34 22.80
CA ILE A 221 33.49 29.89 22.72
C ILE A 221 32.57 29.40 23.85
N LEU A 222 32.81 29.84 25.09
CA LEU A 222 31.96 29.48 26.23
C LEU A 222 30.48 29.86 26.02
N LYS A 223 30.23 31.06 25.49
CA LYS A 223 28.88 31.52 25.14
C LYS A 223 28.25 30.73 23.99
N GLU A 224 29.06 30.20 23.08
CA GLU A 224 28.59 29.30 22.02
C GLU A 224 28.22 27.93 22.59
N TRP A 225 29.04 27.38 23.48
CA TRP A 225 28.79 26.09 24.14
C TRP A 225 27.60 26.12 25.10
N GLU A 226 27.37 27.24 25.79
CA GLU A 226 26.20 27.47 26.66
C GLU A 226 24.89 27.42 25.86
N LYS A 227 24.90 27.83 24.59
CA LYS A 227 23.73 27.77 23.71
C LYS A 227 23.48 26.38 23.11
N ASP A 228 24.49 25.52 23.10
CA ASP A 228 24.44 24.18 22.51
C ASP A 228 23.96 23.10 23.54
N ASP A 229 23.48 23.51 24.72
CA ASP A 229 22.85 22.66 25.78
C ASP A 229 23.73 21.48 26.26
N ILE A 230 25.01 21.76 26.54
CA ILE A 230 26.00 20.75 26.97
C ILE A 230 25.95 20.48 28.50
N PHE A 231 25.12 21.21 29.28
CA PHE A 231 25.06 21.07 30.74
C PHE A 231 23.89 20.23 31.30
N GLU A 232 23.11 19.53 30.47
CA GLU A 232 22.26 18.43 30.95
C GLU A 232 23.03 17.10 30.90
N THR A 233 23.80 16.82 31.95
CA THR A 233 24.35 15.49 32.21
C THR A 233 23.47 14.69 33.16
N ASP A 234 23.07 13.50 32.69
CA ASP A 234 23.19 12.24 33.40
C ASP A 234 22.45 12.03 34.74
N ILE A 235 21.11 12.16 34.78
CA ILE A 235 20.29 11.49 35.82
C ILE A 235 19.00 10.89 35.24
N THR A 236 19.05 10.02 34.23
CA THR A 236 17.94 9.07 33.97
C THR A 236 18.40 7.75 33.34
N ASN A 237 19.57 7.22 33.72
CA ASN A 237 19.91 5.82 33.46
C ASN A 237 19.66 4.98 34.72
N SER A 238 18.38 4.77 35.02
CA SER A 238 17.93 3.63 35.82
C SER A 238 16.64 3.10 35.20
N GLN A 239 16.81 2.22 34.21
CA GLN A 239 15.76 1.28 33.82
C GLN A 239 15.47 0.36 35.01
N PRO A 240 14.18 0.07 35.26
CA PRO A 240 13.82 -1.33 35.32
C PRO A 240 12.73 -1.64 34.30
N HIS A 241 12.98 -2.73 33.60
CA HIS A 241 12.12 -3.44 32.66
C HIS A 241 10.61 -3.31 32.94
N ARG A 242 9.84 -2.95 31.91
CA ARG A 242 8.43 -3.30 31.83
C ARG A 242 8.08 -3.84 30.44
N TYR A 243 7.89 -5.16 30.44
CA TYR A 243 7.02 -5.99 29.62
C TYR A 243 6.44 -5.39 28.33
N THR A 244 6.87 -6.00 27.23
CA THR A 244 6.16 -6.11 25.96
C THR A 244 4.69 -6.47 26.19
N THR A 245 3.77 -5.59 25.84
CA THR A 245 2.38 -5.95 25.56
C THR A 245 2.15 -5.70 24.08
N MET A 246 1.92 -6.78 23.34
CA MET A 246 1.33 -6.75 22.00
C MET A 246 0.01 -5.99 22.06
N CYS A 247 -0.13 -4.95 21.26
CA CYS A 247 -1.43 -4.42 20.88
C CYS A 247 -1.70 -4.81 19.43
N PHE A 248 -2.80 -5.55 19.24
CA PHE A 248 -3.39 -5.97 17.98
C PHE A 248 -3.82 -4.78 17.11
#